data_AF-A0A1Y2ABH6-F1
#
_entry.id   AF-A0A1Y2ABH6-F1
#
_cell.length_a   1.000
_cell.length_b   1.000
_cell.length_c   1.000
_cell.angle_alpha   90.00
_cell.angle_beta   90.00
_cell.angle_gamma   90.00
#
_symmetry.space_group_name_H-M   'P 1'
#
loop_
_entity.id
_entity.type
_entity.pdbx_description
1 polymer ?
#
loop_
_entity_poly.entity_id
_entity_poly.type
_entity_poly.pdbx_seq_one_letter_code
_entity_poly.pdbx_strand_id
1 'polypeptide(L)'
;MYYLLRYTSLLALSSTVFSQTCYFPNSKESTADTACNPNSLVSACCFDGQACLSNGLCVSDPHSTIKARLHRGTCTDKNWKSGNCPRQCLDIKR
;
A
#
# COMPACT_ATOMS: atom_id res chain seq x y z
N MET A 1 -14.42 -45.55 34.24
CA MET A 1 -15.40 -44.70 33.54
C MET A 1 -14.65 -43.53 32.95
N TYR A 2 -14.48 -43.51 31.64
CA TYR A 2 -13.66 -42.54 30.88
C TYR A 2 -14.29 -41.15 30.91
N TYR A 3 -13.52 -40.11 31.21
CA TYR A 3 -13.78 -38.76 30.68
C TYR A 3 -12.46 -38.12 30.27
N LEU A 4 -12.06 -38.44 29.03
CA LEU A 4 -11.08 -37.69 28.26
C LEU A 4 -11.70 -36.34 27.90
N LEU A 5 -11.29 -35.26 28.58
CA LEU A 5 -11.61 -33.90 28.14
C LEU A 5 -10.48 -33.39 27.25
N ARG A 6 -10.87 -33.13 26.00
CA ARG A 6 -9.99 -32.82 24.88
C ARG A 6 -9.39 -31.43 25.03
N TYR A 7 -8.06 -31.33 24.97
CA TYR A 7 -7.36 -30.06 24.78
C TYR A 7 -7.49 -29.64 23.30
N THR A 8 -8.43 -28.74 23.01
CA THR A 8 -8.50 -28.08 21.71
C THR A 8 -7.52 -26.91 21.68
N SER A 9 -6.32 -27.15 21.15
CA SER A 9 -5.34 -26.09 20.89
C SER A 9 -5.80 -25.24 19.71
N LEU A 10 -6.23 -24.00 19.97
CA LEU A 10 -6.48 -22.98 18.96
C LEU A 10 -5.14 -22.46 18.42
N LEU A 11 -4.74 -22.90 17.22
CA LEU A 11 -3.64 -22.26 16.49
C LEU A 11 -4.11 -20.89 15.99
N ALA A 12 -3.66 -19.82 16.61
CA ALA A 12 -3.82 -18.46 16.08
C ALA A 12 -2.82 -18.25 14.93
N LEU A 13 -3.32 -18.19 13.69
CA LEU A 13 -2.53 -17.71 12.56
C LEU A 13 -2.39 -16.18 12.69
N SER A 14 -1.25 -15.73 13.22
CA SER A 14 -0.91 -14.31 13.23
C SER A 14 -0.39 -13.91 11.84
N SER A 15 -1.18 -13.16 11.08
CA SER A 15 -0.72 -12.54 9.83
C SER A 15 0.15 -11.33 10.17
N THR A 16 1.45 -11.42 9.94
CA THR A 16 2.36 -10.28 10.03
C THR A 16 2.06 -9.30 8.91
N VAL A 17 1.39 -8.19 9.22
CA VAL A 17 1.29 -7.05 8.30
C VAL A 17 2.66 -6.37 8.29
N PHE A 18 3.43 -6.58 7.22
CA PHE A 18 4.66 -5.83 7.01
C PHE A 18 4.24 -4.42 6.61
N SER A 19 4.49 -3.43 7.47
CA SER A 19 4.39 -2.04 7.06
C SER A 19 5.45 -1.80 5.99
N GLN A 20 5.02 -1.70 4.72
CA GLN A 20 5.93 -1.51 3.61
C GLN A 20 6.32 -0.04 3.53
N THR A 21 7.62 0.22 3.61
CA THR A 21 8.17 1.56 3.40
C THR A 21 7.88 2.03 1.98
N CYS A 22 7.44 3.27 1.83
CA CYS A 22 7.13 3.88 0.55
C CYS A 22 8.22 4.85 0.14
N TYR A 23 8.52 4.91 -1.16
CA TYR A 23 9.61 5.69 -1.72
C TYR A 23 9.14 6.54 -2.90
N PHE A 24 9.62 7.78 -2.97
CA PHE A 24 9.53 8.64 -4.14
C PHE A 24 10.43 8.15 -5.28
N PRO A 25 10.21 8.59 -6.55
CA PRO A 25 11.03 8.19 -7.70
C PRO A 25 12.52 8.48 -7.56
N ASN A 26 12.89 9.46 -6.72
CA ASN A 26 14.26 9.79 -6.37
C ASN A 26 14.83 8.91 -5.23
N SER A 27 14.19 7.79 -4.93
CA SER A 27 14.52 6.85 -3.85
C SER A 27 14.44 7.42 -2.43
N LYS A 28 13.89 8.64 -2.25
CA LYS A 28 13.65 9.20 -0.93
C LYS A 28 12.45 8.50 -0.29
N GLU A 29 12.57 8.16 0.98
CA GLU A 29 11.47 7.61 1.77
C GLU A 29 10.33 8.64 1.96
N SER A 30 9.10 8.15 1.91
CA SER A 30 7.88 8.88 2.25
C SER A 30 7.28 8.27 3.50
N THR A 31 7.22 9.05 4.58
CA THR A 31 6.70 8.60 5.88
C THR A 31 5.20 8.87 6.05
N ALA A 32 4.59 9.57 5.08
CA ALA A 32 3.18 9.95 5.13
C ALA A 32 2.32 9.15 4.12
N ASP A 33 2.95 8.25 3.36
CA ASP A 33 2.27 7.39 2.41
C ASP A 33 2.19 5.96 2.95
N THR A 34 1.05 5.33 2.71
CA THR A 34 0.77 3.94 3.10
C THR A 34 0.60 3.08 1.84
N ALA A 35 1.09 1.84 1.90
CA ALA A 35 0.96 0.88 0.81
C ALA A 35 -0.50 0.50 0.55
N CYS A 36 -0.94 0.61 -0.70
CA CYS A 36 -2.29 0.29 -1.12
C CYS A 36 -2.64 -1.19 -1.02
N ASN A 37 -1.65 -2.08 -1.16
CA ASN A 37 -1.82 -3.51 -1.02
C ASN A 37 -0.73 -4.06 -0.07
N PRO A 38 -1.02 -4.19 1.23
CA PRO A 38 -0.05 -4.68 2.22
C PRO A 38 0.32 -6.16 2.04
N ASN A 39 -0.44 -6.90 1.24
CA ASN A 39 -0.17 -8.33 0.96
C ASN A 39 0.70 -8.52 -0.29
N SER A 40 0.97 -7.47 -1.05
CA SER A 40 1.81 -7.53 -2.25
C SER A 40 3.27 -7.27 -1.91
N LEU A 41 4.20 -7.98 -2.55
CA LEU A 41 5.64 -7.68 -2.44
C LEU A 41 5.96 -6.25 -2.90
N VAL A 42 5.28 -5.77 -3.94
CA VAL A 42 5.40 -4.39 -4.42
C VAL A 42 4.02 -3.80 -4.65
N SER A 43 3.78 -2.61 -4.12
CA SER A 43 2.53 -1.89 -4.25
C SER A 43 2.78 -0.41 -4.51
N ALA A 44 1.83 0.23 -5.19
CA ALA A 44 1.66 1.67 -5.11
C ALA A 44 1.36 2.08 -3.66
N CYS A 45 1.74 3.30 -3.31
CA CYS A 45 1.47 3.91 -2.03
C CYS A 45 0.77 5.26 -2.22
N CYS A 46 -0.17 5.55 -1.33
CA CYS A 46 -0.93 6.79 -1.35
C CYS A 46 -0.82 7.50 0.00
N PHE A 47 -0.95 8.82 -0.02
CA PHE A 47 -0.96 9.62 1.19
C PHE A 47 -2.12 9.19 2.09
N ASP A 48 -1.90 9.21 3.41
CA ASP A 48 -2.94 8.85 4.37
C ASP A 48 -4.22 9.68 4.16
N GLY A 49 -5.35 8.99 3.97
CA GLY A 49 -6.65 9.60 3.67
C GLY A 49 -6.98 9.74 2.19
N GLN A 50 -6.07 9.38 1.28
CA GLN A 50 -6.38 9.21 -0.14
C GLN A 50 -6.87 7.79 -0.43
N ALA A 51 -7.68 7.63 -1.48
CA ALA A 51 -8.09 6.31 -1.93
C ALA A 51 -7.14 5.73 -2.99
N CYS A 52 -6.85 4.45 -2.84
CA CYS A 52 -6.07 3.66 -3.79
C CYS A 52 -6.96 3.15 -4.93
N LEU A 53 -6.55 3.40 -6.17
CA LEU A 53 -7.24 2.93 -7.36
C LEU A 53 -6.56 1.68 -7.92
N SER A 54 -7.33 0.83 -8.61
CA SER A 54 -6.83 -0.41 -9.22
C SER A 54 -5.79 -0.21 -10.32
N ASN A 55 -5.71 1.00 -10.88
CA ASN A 55 -4.69 1.40 -11.86
C ASN A 55 -3.38 1.88 -11.21
N GLY A 56 -3.24 1.75 -9.88
CA GLY A 56 -2.05 2.15 -9.12
C GLY A 56 -1.95 3.64 -8.84
N LEU A 57 -2.96 4.43 -9.16
CA LEU A 57 -3.03 5.87 -8.84
C LEU A 57 -3.77 6.10 -7.51
N CYS A 58 -3.55 7.29 -6.97
CA CYS A 58 -4.22 7.80 -5.77
C CYS A 58 -5.26 8.84 -6.18
N VAL A 59 -6.36 8.92 -5.44
CA VAL A 59 -7.35 9.99 -5.58
C VAL A 59 -7.57 10.71 -4.24
N SER A 60 -7.47 12.04 -4.25
CA SER A 60 -7.90 12.88 -3.14
C SER A 60 -9.42 12.97 -3.11
N ASP A 61 -10.03 13.10 -1.93
CA ASP A 61 -11.47 13.37 -1.78
C ASP A 61 -12.37 12.52 -2.71
N PRO A 62 -12.28 11.18 -2.68
CA PRO A 62 -12.97 10.29 -3.64
C PRO A 62 -14.48 10.47 -3.70
N HIS A 63 -15.08 11.03 -2.65
CA HIS A 63 -16.52 11.28 -2.53
C HIS A 63 -16.98 12.63 -3.12
N SER A 64 -16.06 13.49 -3.57
CA SER A 64 -16.38 14.81 -4.13
C SER A 64 -15.85 14.94 -5.55
N THR A 65 -16.75 14.95 -6.53
CA THR A 65 -16.38 15.06 -7.96
C THR A 65 -15.65 16.36 -8.30
N ILE A 66 -15.89 17.44 -7.54
CA ILE A 66 -15.24 18.74 -7.76
C ILE A 66 -13.82 18.77 -7.18
N LYS A 67 -13.57 18.04 -6.08
CA LYS A 67 -12.29 17.99 -5.37
C LYS A 67 -11.44 16.76 -5.70
N ALA A 68 -11.99 15.77 -6.40
CA ALA A 68 -11.28 14.57 -6.80
C ALA A 68 -10.10 14.92 -7.71
N ARG A 69 -8.87 14.65 -7.24
CA ARG A 69 -7.65 14.84 -8.03
C ARG A 69 -6.86 13.55 -8.03
N LEU A 70 -6.44 13.16 -9.23
CA LEU A 70 -5.58 12.00 -9.43
C LEU A 70 -4.12 12.38 -9.20
N HIS A 71 -3.43 11.54 -8.46
CA HIS A 71 -2.01 11.68 -8.17
C HIS A 71 -1.32 10.34 -8.34
N ARG A 72 -0.04 10.36 -8.71
CA ARG A 72 0.77 9.14 -8.86
C ARG A 72 1.01 8.42 -7.53
N GLY A 73 1.18 9.18 -6.44
CA GLY A 73 1.67 8.62 -5.18
C GLY A 73 3.15 8.21 -5.22
N THR A 74 3.50 7.29 -4.33
CA THR A 74 4.83 6.68 -4.17
C THR A 74 4.76 5.17 -4.37
N CYS A 75 5.88 4.44 -4.23
CA CYS A 75 5.90 3.00 -4.41
C CYS A 75 6.74 2.32 -3.32
N THR A 76 6.42 1.07 -2.98
CA THR A 76 7.22 0.30 -2.03
C THR A 76 8.56 -0.19 -2.60
N ASP A 77 8.74 -0.14 -3.93
CA ASP A 77 10.04 -0.40 -4.56
C ASP A 77 10.87 0.88 -4.64
N LYS A 78 11.90 0.95 -3.80
CA LYS A 78 12.87 2.05 -3.73
C LYS A 78 13.54 2.38 -5.07
N ASN A 79 13.72 1.38 -5.93
CA ASN A 79 14.41 1.52 -7.21
C ASN A 79 13.45 1.81 -8.38
N TRP A 80 12.13 1.77 -8.16
CA TRP A 80 11.10 2.02 -9.17
C TRP A 80 11.25 1.15 -10.43
N LYS A 81 11.77 -0.08 -10.27
CA LYS A 81 11.98 -1.04 -11.35
C LYS A 81 10.75 -1.93 -11.58
N SER A 82 9.96 -2.16 -10.54
CA SER A 82 8.76 -2.97 -10.62
C SER A 82 7.69 -2.34 -11.52
N GLY A 83 7.02 -3.17 -12.33
CA GLY A 83 5.84 -2.77 -13.10
C GLY A 83 4.62 -2.45 -12.24
N ASN A 84 4.63 -2.85 -10.95
CA ASN A 84 3.56 -2.56 -10.00
C ASN A 84 3.64 -1.14 -9.42
N CYS A 85 4.74 -0.41 -9.70
CA CYS A 85 4.83 1.00 -9.38
C CYS A 85 4.17 1.84 -10.48
N PRO A 86 3.44 2.91 -10.11
CA PRO A 86 2.81 3.80 -11.08
C PRO A 86 3.88 4.54 -11.90
N ARG A 87 3.89 4.37 -13.24
CA ARG A 87 4.95 4.90 -14.12
C ARG A 87 4.66 6.28 -14.71
N GLN A 88 3.52 6.87 -14.36
CA GLN A 88 3.12 8.19 -14.86
C GLN A 88 4.02 9.28 -14.24
N CYS A 89 4.37 10.32 -14.99
CA CYS A 89 5.03 11.52 -14.46
C CYS A 89 6.35 11.29 -13.67
N LEU A 90 7.18 10.31 -14.04
CA LEU A 90 8.46 10.05 -13.35
C LEU A 90 9.51 11.14 -13.60
N ASP A 91 9.49 11.73 -14.80
CA ASP A 91 10.52 12.69 -15.25
C ASP A 91 10.07 14.16 -15.19
N ILE A 92 8.81 14.40 -14.83
CA ILE A 92 8.27 15.75 -14.71
C ILE A 92 8.61 16.28 -13.32
N LYS A 93 9.50 17.28 -13.27
CA LYS A 93 9.81 18.01 -12.03
C LYS A 93 8.68 18.98 -11.73
N ARG A 94 8.16 18.93 -10.49
CA ARG A 94 7.22 19.90 -9.95
C ARG A 94 7.96 21.16 -9.52
#